data_AF-T0KVZ3-F1
#
_entry.id   AF-T0KVZ3-F1
#
_cell.length_a   1.000
_cell.length_b   1.000
_cell.length_c   1.000
_cell.angle_alpha   90.00
_cell.angle_beta   90.00
_cell.angle_gamma   90.00
#
_symmetry.space_group_name_H-M   'P 1'
#
loop_
_entity.id
_entity.type
_entity.pdbx_description
1 polymer ?
#
loop_
_entity_poly.entity_id
_entity_poly.type
_entity_poly.pdbx_seq_one_letter_code
_entity_poly.pdbx_strand_id
1 'polypeptide(L)'
;MAQDLESIFQELGISQYLDIFLEQGFDTWDTILDITESDLDALGVKLGHRRKLQRRIANSRGHAPDVSLVSPTRASVEEPKTETQRPDPPRPETKEGPVQAKRKYRRHPKPDENAPERPPSAYVLFSNKMRDELKGRNLTFTEIAKLVGEHWQNLTPAEKEPYETSALKAKEKYNHDLAEYKKTPEFRKYTAYLADFKARQASANQVQAQRQEV
;
A
#
# COMPACT_ATOMS: atom_id res chain seq x y z
N MET A 1 -18.32 0.41 37.59
CA MET A 1 -19.37 0.06 36.60
C MET A 1 -18.75 -0.94 35.64
N ALA A 2 -19.00 -2.23 35.84
CA ALA A 2 -18.57 -3.26 34.89
C ALA A 2 -19.31 -2.99 33.58
N GLN A 3 -18.60 -2.87 32.46
CA GLN A 3 -19.23 -2.76 31.16
C GLN A 3 -19.65 -4.17 30.73
N ASP A 4 -20.94 -4.37 30.48
CA ASP A 4 -21.45 -5.66 30.03
C ASP A 4 -20.82 -6.02 28.68
N LEU A 5 -20.28 -7.24 28.60
CA LEU A 5 -19.55 -7.73 27.43
C LEU A 5 -20.40 -7.66 26.15
N GLU A 6 -21.69 -7.98 26.30
CA GLU A 6 -22.71 -7.90 25.26
C GLU A 6 -22.82 -6.50 24.65
N SER A 7 -22.83 -5.46 25.49
CA SER A 7 -22.92 -4.06 25.05
C SER A 7 -21.71 -3.64 24.22
N ILE A 8 -20.50 -4.08 24.61
CA ILE A 8 -19.27 -3.77 23.88
C ILE A 8 -19.25 -4.50 22.52
N PHE A 9 -19.68 -5.76 22.49
CA PHE A 9 -19.75 -6.51 21.24
C PHE A 9 -20.81 -5.94 20.28
N GLN A 10 -21.92 -5.43 20.81
CA GLN A 10 -22.93 -4.72 20.03
C GLN A 10 -22.41 -3.38 19.49
N GLU A 11 -21.71 -2.58 20.30
CA GLU A 11 -21.08 -1.31 19.89
C GLU A 11 -20.06 -1.51 18.76
N LEU A 12 -19.25 -2.57 18.86
CA LEU A 12 -18.24 -2.91 17.85
C LEU A 12 -18.85 -3.57 16.59
N GLY A 13 -20.12 -3.97 16.64
CA GLY A 13 -20.84 -4.69 15.59
C GLY A 13 -20.28 -6.09 15.37
N ILE A 14 -19.93 -6.78 16.47
CA ILE A 14 -19.36 -8.15 16.49
C ILE A 14 -20.15 -9.10 17.40
N SER A 15 -21.40 -8.76 17.74
CA SER A 15 -22.29 -9.56 18.60
C SER A 15 -22.50 -11.00 18.11
N GLN A 16 -22.33 -11.26 16.81
CA GLN A 16 -22.40 -12.61 16.25
C GLN A 16 -21.35 -13.60 16.79
N TYR A 17 -20.30 -13.12 17.47
CA TYR A 17 -19.30 -13.99 18.12
C TYR A 17 -19.54 -14.13 19.63
N LEU A 18 -20.55 -13.45 20.20
CA LEU A 18 -20.75 -13.43 21.65
C LEU A 18 -20.93 -14.84 22.22
N ASP A 19 -21.80 -15.64 21.61
CA ASP A 19 -22.07 -17.02 22.06
C ASP A 19 -20.81 -17.89 22.06
N ILE A 20 -19.97 -17.75 21.01
CA ILE A 20 -18.71 -18.49 20.88
C ILE A 20 -17.72 -18.09 21.99
N PHE A 21 -17.69 -16.81 22.36
CA PHE A 21 -16.84 -16.32 23.44
C PHE A 21 -17.32 -16.82 24.81
N LEU A 22 -18.63 -16.79 25.05
CA LEU A 22 -19.22 -17.32 26.28
C LEU A 22 -18.98 -18.83 26.44
N GLU A 23 -19.15 -19.61 25.37
CA GLU A 23 -18.89 -21.06 25.37
C GLU A 23 -17.43 -21.41 25.65
N GLN A 24 -16.50 -20.53 25.27
CA GLN A 24 -15.05 -20.72 25.46
C GLN A 24 -14.54 -20.07 26.76
N GLY A 25 -15.44 -19.56 27.61
CA GLY A 25 -15.11 -19.03 28.94
C GLY A 25 -14.68 -17.57 28.95
N PHE A 26 -14.91 -16.82 27.88
CA PHE A 26 -14.71 -15.36 27.82
C PHE A 26 -16.04 -14.64 28.12
N ASP A 27 -16.45 -14.68 29.38
CA ASP A 27 -17.74 -14.18 29.87
C ASP A 27 -17.72 -12.71 30.31
N THR A 28 -16.54 -12.15 30.54
CA THR A 28 -16.37 -10.80 31.06
C THR A 28 -15.38 -9.98 30.24
N TRP A 29 -15.54 -8.65 30.25
CA TRP A 29 -14.61 -7.75 29.57
C TRP A 29 -13.15 -7.92 30.04
N ASP A 30 -12.94 -8.28 31.31
CA ASP A 30 -11.62 -8.51 31.90
C ASP A 30 -10.90 -9.71 31.24
N THR A 31 -11.60 -10.85 31.07
CA THR A 31 -11.06 -12.01 30.34
C THR A 31 -10.73 -11.72 28.88
N ILE A 32 -11.46 -10.77 28.27
CA ILE A 32 -11.20 -10.32 26.89
C ILE A 32 -9.98 -9.43 26.79
N LEU A 33 -9.59 -8.70 27.85
CA LEU A 33 -8.37 -7.89 27.80
C LEU A 33 -7.14 -8.76 27.52
N ASP A 34 -7.12 -9.99 28.04
CA ASP A 34 -5.97 -10.90 27.96
C ASP A 34 -6.00 -11.84 26.75
N ILE A 35 -7.02 -11.75 25.89
CA ILE A 35 -7.13 -12.59 24.70
C ILE A 35 -6.02 -12.27 23.68
N THR A 36 -5.36 -13.31 23.17
CA THR A 36 -4.30 -13.15 22.16
C THR A 36 -4.87 -13.18 20.74
N GLU A 37 -4.06 -12.78 19.75
CA GLU A 37 -4.46 -12.88 18.34
C GLU A 37 -4.68 -14.34 17.90
N SER A 38 -3.94 -15.29 18.49
CA SER A 38 -4.07 -16.72 18.22
C SER A 38 -5.43 -17.24 18.69
N ASP A 39 -5.87 -16.82 19.87
CA ASP A 39 -7.17 -17.24 20.43
C ASP A 39 -8.31 -16.72 19.55
N LEU A 40 -8.24 -15.45 19.13
CA LEU A 40 -9.23 -14.86 18.21
C LEU A 40 -9.28 -15.55 16.84
N ASP A 41 -8.15 -16.06 16.36
CA ASP A 41 -8.09 -16.84 15.12
C ASP A 41 -8.71 -18.24 15.31
N ALA A 42 -8.43 -18.90 16.44
CA ALA A 42 -9.01 -20.19 16.80
C ALA A 42 -10.53 -20.12 17.00
N LEU A 43 -11.05 -19.00 17.52
CA LEU A 43 -12.49 -18.70 17.63
C LEU A 43 -13.15 -18.34 16.28
N GLY A 44 -12.39 -18.34 15.17
CA GLY A 44 -12.90 -18.05 13.83
C GLY A 44 -13.30 -16.59 13.61
N VAL A 45 -12.83 -15.66 14.45
CA VAL A 45 -13.18 -14.24 14.34
C VAL A 45 -12.46 -13.66 13.14
N LYS A 46 -13.20 -13.07 12.19
CA LYS A 46 -12.60 -12.45 10.99
C LYS A 46 -11.61 -11.35 11.34
N LEU A 47 -10.50 -11.26 10.61
CA LEU A 47 -9.39 -10.30 10.85
C LEU A 47 -9.85 -8.85 11.07
N GLY A 48 -10.87 -8.39 10.33
CA GLY A 48 -11.42 -7.04 10.51
C GLY A 48 -12.11 -6.83 11.87
N HIS A 49 -12.77 -7.86 12.38
CA HIS A 49 -13.42 -7.86 13.70
C HIS A 49 -12.40 -8.00 14.83
N ARG A 50 -11.38 -8.85 14.64
CA ARG A 50 -10.22 -8.94 15.56
C ARG A 50 -9.58 -7.56 15.79
N ARG A 51 -9.32 -6.83 14.71
CA ARG A 51 -8.74 -5.47 14.77
C ARG A 51 -9.63 -4.44 15.47
N LYS A 52 -10.96 -4.58 15.39
CA LYS A 52 -11.89 -3.70 16.12
C LYS A 52 -11.82 -3.96 17.62
N LEU A 53 -11.85 -5.24 18.02
CA LEU A 53 -11.78 -5.67 19.41
C LEU A 53 -10.43 -5.31 20.04
N GLN A 54 -9.31 -5.60 19.36
CA GLN A 54 -7.97 -5.21 19.80
C GLN A 54 -7.82 -3.69 19.97
N ARG A 55 -8.42 -2.88 19.07
CA ARG A 55 -8.42 -1.42 19.23
C ARG A 55 -9.21 -0.98 20.46
N ARG A 56 -10.36 -1.62 20.74
CA ARG A 56 -11.16 -1.32 21.93
C ARG A 56 -10.44 -1.71 23.22
N ILE A 57 -9.74 -2.85 23.22
CA ILE A 57 -8.87 -3.31 24.32
C ILE A 57 -7.72 -2.33 24.58
N ALA A 58 -7.02 -1.90 23.52
CA ALA A 58 -5.93 -0.93 23.62
C ALA A 58 -6.42 0.42 24.20
N ASN A 59 -7.55 0.91 23.71
CA ASN A 59 -8.17 2.14 24.21
C ASN A 59 -8.59 2.04 25.69
N SER A 60 -9.13 0.89 26.13
CA SER A 60 -9.51 0.69 27.54
C SER A 60 -8.32 0.52 28.48
N ARG A 61 -7.17 0.05 27.98
CA ARG A 61 -5.91 -0.05 28.74
C ARG A 61 -5.20 1.30 28.89
N GLY A 62 -5.80 2.39 28.42
CA GLY A 62 -5.18 3.72 28.45
C GLY A 62 -3.99 3.86 27.51
N HIS A 63 -3.80 2.92 26.58
CA HIS A 63 -2.84 3.09 25.49
C HIS A 63 -3.50 3.99 24.45
N ALA A 64 -3.16 5.28 24.51
CA ALA A 64 -3.45 6.21 23.42
C ALA A 64 -2.97 5.61 22.09
N PRO A 65 -3.65 5.87 20.96
CA PRO A 65 -3.33 5.27 19.67
C PRO A 65 -2.09 5.91 19.01
N ASP A 66 -1.08 6.26 19.80
CA ASP A 66 0.13 6.95 19.33
C ASP A 66 1.42 6.13 19.47
N VAL A 67 1.42 4.99 20.17
CA VAL A 67 2.62 4.14 20.20
C VAL A 67 2.54 3.12 19.08
N SER A 68 3.06 3.53 17.93
CA SER A 68 3.40 2.65 16.81
C SER A 68 4.18 1.45 17.33
N LEU A 69 3.64 0.25 17.13
CA LEU A 69 4.28 -1.02 17.49
C LEU A 69 5.52 -1.23 16.62
N VAL A 70 6.67 -0.70 17.06
CA VAL A 70 7.97 -1.09 16.52
C VAL A 70 8.43 -2.34 17.28
N SER A 71 8.71 -3.39 16.53
CA SER A 71 9.20 -4.68 17.02
C SER A 71 10.55 -4.54 17.76
N PRO A 72 10.84 -5.38 18.77
CA PRO A 72 12.09 -5.30 19.52
C PRO A 72 13.24 -5.90 18.70
N THR A 73 14.11 -5.07 18.14
CA THR A 73 15.40 -5.53 17.61
C THR A 73 16.39 -5.66 18.77
N ARG A 74 16.82 -6.89 18.98
CA ARG A 74 17.83 -7.37 19.93
C ARG A 74 19.22 -6.76 19.65
N ALA A 75 19.95 -6.55 20.75
CA ALA A 75 21.26 -5.91 20.88
C ALA A 75 22.43 -6.54 20.10
N SER A 76 23.43 -5.72 19.74
CA SER A 76 24.87 -6.02 19.93
C SER A 76 25.82 -4.85 19.60
N VAL A 77 26.52 -4.38 20.65
CA VAL A 77 27.97 -4.09 20.81
C VAL A 77 28.68 -2.92 20.05
N GLU A 78 29.51 -2.23 20.85
CA GLU A 78 30.38 -1.04 20.72
C GLU A 78 31.36 -0.87 19.52
N GLU A 79 31.47 0.39 19.06
CA GLU A 79 32.62 1.31 18.72
C GLU A 79 34.01 0.81 18.22
N PRO A 80 34.92 1.66 17.62
CA PRO A 80 34.95 3.15 17.49
C PRO A 80 35.41 3.80 16.14
N LYS A 81 35.11 5.11 16.01
CA LYS A 81 35.79 6.25 15.31
C LYS A 81 36.28 6.17 13.85
N THR A 82 35.78 7.08 12.99
CA THR A 82 36.60 8.21 12.49
C THR A 82 35.75 9.39 11.97
N GLU A 83 36.33 10.57 12.19
CA GLU A 83 35.86 11.95 12.10
C GLU A 83 35.83 12.51 10.67
N THR A 84 34.73 13.14 10.26
CA THR A 84 34.70 14.27 9.30
C THR A 84 33.40 15.05 9.47
N GLN A 85 33.54 16.30 9.92
CA GLN A 85 32.45 17.23 10.20
C GLN A 85 31.88 17.82 8.89
N ARG A 86 30.54 17.81 8.76
CA ARG A 86 29.76 18.79 7.99
C ARG A 86 28.60 19.25 8.87
N PRO A 87 28.36 20.56 9.03
CA PRO A 87 27.24 21.03 9.84
C PRO A 87 25.91 20.80 9.12
N ASP A 88 25.03 20.00 9.72
CA ASP A 88 23.64 19.83 9.28
C ASP A 88 22.80 21.09 9.59
N PRO A 89 21.93 21.54 8.68
CA PRO A 89 20.98 22.61 8.96
C PRO A 89 19.89 22.13 9.95
N PRO A 90 19.35 23.02 10.81
CA PRO A 90 18.36 22.64 11.81
C PRO A 90 17.08 22.17 11.13
N ARG A 91 16.71 20.92 11.39
CA ARG A 91 15.44 20.31 10.98
C ARG A 91 14.32 20.99 11.78
N PRO A 92 13.30 21.58 11.14
CA PRO A 92 12.22 22.23 11.87
C PRO A 92 11.41 21.19 12.62
N GLU A 93 11.15 21.51 13.88
CA GLU A 93 10.32 20.77 14.82
C GLU A 93 8.97 20.42 14.18
N THR A 94 8.64 19.14 14.22
CA THR A 94 7.35 18.59 13.78
C THR A 94 6.23 19.16 14.64
N LYS A 95 5.52 20.16 14.11
CA LYS A 95 4.22 20.57 14.63
C LYS A 95 3.25 19.39 14.53
N GLU A 96 2.63 19.08 15.66
CA GLU A 96 1.52 18.16 15.82
C GLU A 96 0.43 18.46 14.78
N GLY A 97 0.34 17.61 13.77
CA GLY A 97 -0.73 17.63 12.78
C GLY A 97 -1.87 16.73 13.24
N PRO A 98 -3.14 17.09 12.97
CA PRO A 98 -4.28 16.28 13.35
C PRO A 98 -4.22 14.90 12.66
N VAL A 99 -4.68 13.89 13.40
CA VAL A 99 -4.82 12.48 13.02
C VAL A 99 -5.14 12.35 11.53
N GLN A 100 -4.21 11.78 10.76
CA GLN A 100 -4.38 11.61 9.31
C GLN A 100 -5.59 10.71 9.05
N ALA A 101 -6.73 11.32 8.72
CA ALA A 101 -7.88 10.60 8.18
C ALA A 101 -7.39 9.74 7.01
N LYS A 102 -7.81 8.47 6.98
CA LYS A 102 -7.42 7.53 5.91
C LYS A 102 -7.57 8.21 4.55
N ARG A 103 -6.48 8.23 3.76
CA ARG A 103 -6.47 8.84 2.42
C ARG A 103 -7.68 8.35 1.64
N LYS A 104 -8.53 9.29 1.22
CA LYS A 104 -9.77 8.97 0.50
C LYS A 104 -9.44 8.39 -0.87
N TYR A 105 -10.06 7.26 -1.21
CA TYR A 105 -9.86 6.61 -2.50
C TYR A 105 -10.31 7.54 -3.63
N ARG A 106 -9.37 7.92 -4.50
CA ARG A 106 -9.66 8.72 -5.70
C ARG A 106 -9.85 7.76 -6.87
N ARG A 107 -10.99 7.87 -7.55
CA ARG A 107 -11.26 7.06 -8.75
C ARG A 107 -10.24 7.41 -9.84
N HIS A 108 -9.76 6.42 -10.58
CA HIS A 108 -8.93 6.63 -11.76
C HIS A 108 -9.78 6.57 -13.04
N PRO A 109 -9.41 7.30 -14.12
CA PRO A 109 -10.06 7.15 -15.41
C PRO A 109 -9.92 5.70 -15.90
N LYS A 110 -10.91 5.21 -16.65
CA LYS A 110 -10.84 3.89 -17.28
C LYS A 110 -9.73 3.90 -18.35
N PRO A 111 -8.91 2.83 -18.44
CA PRO A 111 -8.01 2.65 -19.57
C PRO A 111 -8.78 2.55 -20.89
N ASP A 112 -8.14 2.94 -21.97
CA ASP A 112 -8.66 2.80 -23.33
C ASP A 112 -8.23 1.46 -23.92
N GLU A 113 -9.18 0.66 -24.41
CA GLU A 113 -8.91 -0.64 -25.02
C GLU A 113 -8.32 -0.53 -26.43
N ASN A 114 -8.54 0.60 -27.12
CA ASN A 114 -8.07 0.80 -28.49
C ASN A 114 -6.72 1.53 -28.56
N ALA A 115 -6.23 2.04 -27.43
CA ALA A 115 -4.94 2.70 -27.40
C ALA A 115 -3.81 1.67 -27.50
N PRO A 116 -2.75 1.94 -28.28
CA PRO A 116 -1.59 1.05 -28.31
C PRO A 116 -1.00 0.93 -26.91
N GLU A 117 -0.52 -0.27 -26.57
CA GLU A 117 0.08 -0.52 -25.27
C GLU A 117 1.46 0.13 -25.16
N ARG A 118 1.80 0.60 -23.95
CA ARG A 118 3.10 1.24 -23.72
C ARG A 118 4.23 0.22 -23.93
N PRO A 119 5.26 0.56 -24.72
CA PRO A 119 6.34 -0.36 -25.03
C PRO A 119 7.20 -0.59 -23.79
N PRO A 120 7.73 -1.80 -23.59
CA PRO A 120 8.63 -2.09 -22.48
C PRO A 120 9.97 -1.33 -22.66
N SER A 121 10.50 -0.82 -21.55
CA SER A 121 11.85 -0.24 -21.49
C SER A 121 12.92 -1.34 -21.55
N ALA A 122 14.18 -0.98 -21.84
CA ALA A 122 15.32 -1.89 -21.87
C ALA A 122 15.45 -2.71 -20.57
N TYR A 123 15.30 -2.04 -19.42
CA TYR A 123 15.27 -2.70 -18.12
C TYR A 123 14.08 -3.66 -17.96
N VAL A 124 12.90 -3.30 -18.48
CA VAL A 124 11.71 -4.15 -18.41
C VAL A 124 11.90 -5.40 -19.26
N LEU A 125 12.47 -5.27 -20.46
CA LEU A 125 12.83 -6.40 -21.32
C LEU A 125 13.83 -7.34 -20.61
N PHE A 126 14.88 -6.78 -20.02
CA PHE A 126 15.87 -7.55 -19.26
C PHE A 126 15.25 -8.23 -18.03
N SER A 127 14.49 -7.49 -17.24
CA SER A 127 13.86 -8.02 -16.01
C SER A 127 12.86 -9.12 -16.30
N ASN A 128 12.09 -9.04 -17.40
CA ASN A 128 11.17 -10.10 -17.81
C ASN A 128 11.96 -11.38 -18.16
N LYS A 129 13.01 -11.25 -18.97
CA LYS A 129 13.89 -12.38 -19.31
C LYS A 129 14.50 -13.04 -18.07
N MET A 130 15.05 -12.24 -17.16
CA MET A 130 15.65 -12.75 -15.93
C MET A 130 14.61 -13.38 -14.98
N ARG A 131 13.40 -12.81 -14.91
CA ARG A 131 12.29 -13.41 -14.15
C ARG A 131 11.87 -14.76 -14.73
N ASP A 132 11.87 -14.91 -16.05
CA ASP A 132 11.57 -16.17 -16.72
C ASP A 132 12.68 -17.21 -16.46
N GLU A 133 13.96 -16.81 -16.42
CA GLU A 133 15.08 -17.68 -16.06
C GLU A 133 15.06 -18.12 -14.59
N LEU A 134 14.58 -17.24 -13.70
CA LEU A 134 14.43 -17.51 -12.27
C LEU A 134 13.09 -18.19 -11.92
N LYS A 135 12.20 -18.37 -12.91
CA LYS A 135 10.91 -19.00 -12.74
C LYS A 135 11.11 -20.48 -12.38
N GLY A 136 10.57 -20.89 -11.23
CA GLY A 136 10.73 -22.25 -10.71
C GLY A 136 11.77 -22.41 -9.61
N ARG A 137 12.52 -21.34 -9.28
CA ARG A 137 13.26 -21.28 -8.01
C ARG A 137 12.27 -20.88 -6.90
N ASN A 138 12.43 -21.43 -5.69
CA ASN A 138 11.63 -21.08 -4.51
C ASN A 138 12.02 -19.70 -3.93
N LEU A 139 12.14 -18.70 -4.80
CA LEU A 139 12.48 -17.33 -4.44
C LEU A 139 11.21 -16.49 -4.41
N THR A 140 11.11 -15.61 -3.41
CA THR A 140 10.03 -14.64 -3.33
C THR A 140 10.17 -13.59 -4.43
N PHE A 141 9.05 -12.98 -4.81
CA PHE A 141 9.05 -11.87 -5.78
C PHE A 141 10.03 -10.75 -5.41
N THR A 142 10.13 -10.44 -4.12
CA THR A 142 11.02 -9.40 -3.59
C THR A 142 12.48 -9.76 -3.79
N GLU A 143 12.87 -11.02 -3.56
CA GLU A 143 14.24 -11.49 -3.77
C GLU A 143 14.60 -11.47 -5.26
N ILE A 144 13.70 -11.93 -6.12
CA ILE A 144 13.89 -11.89 -7.58
C ILE A 144 14.07 -10.43 -8.04
N ALA A 145 13.24 -9.50 -7.54
CA ALA A 145 13.36 -8.09 -7.89
C ALA A 145 14.71 -7.47 -7.47
N LYS A 146 15.23 -7.84 -6.29
CA LYS A 146 16.56 -7.40 -5.82
C LYS A 146 17.66 -7.91 -6.73
N LEU A 147 17.68 -9.22 -7.02
CA LEU A 147 18.68 -9.84 -7.89
C LEU A 147 18.68 -9.22 -9.28
N VAL A 148 17.50 -9.05 -9.89
CA VAL A 148 17.36 -8.43 -11.21
C VAL A 148 17.92 -7.01 -11.23
N GLY A 149 17.62 -6.22 -10.19
CA GLY A 149 18.12 -4.85 -10.07
C GLY A 149 19.65 -4.80 -9.96
N GLU A 150 20.23 -5.67 -9.14
CA GLU A 150 21.68 -5.79 -8.97
C GLU A 150 22.38 -6.21 -10.27
N HIS A 151 21.87 -7.25 -10.93
CA HIS A 151 22.40 -7.69 -12.21
C HIS A 151 22.35 -6.57 -13.25
N TRP A 152 21.25 -5.83 -13.36
CA TRP A 152 21.16 -4.72 -14.31
C TRP A 152 22.17 -3.61 -14.05
N GLN A 153 22.45 -3.28 -12.77
CA GLN A 153 23.47 -2.28 -12.43
C GLN A 153 24.88 -2.77 -12.81
N ASN A 154 25.17 -4.05 -12.59
CA ASN A 154 26.47 -4.66 -12.87
C ASN A 154 26.71 -4.99 -14.35
N LEU A 155 25.67 -5.01 -15.20
CA LEU A 155 25.82 -5.23 -16.64
C LEU A 155 26.65 -4.12 -17.30
N THR A 156 27.53 -4.53 -18.21
CA THR A 156 28.33 -3.62 -19.02
C THR A 156 27.48 -2.90 -20.08
N PRO A 157 27.91 -1.73 -20.59
CA PRO A 157 27.19 -1.03 -21.66
C PRO A 157 27.00 -1.90 -22.92
N ALA A 158 27.96 -2.77 -23.24
CA ALA A 158 27.87 -3.69 -24.37
C ALA A 158 26.77 -4.74 -24.20
N GLU A 159 26.54 -5.23 -22.98
CA GLU A 159 25.47 -6.18 -22.69
C GLU A 159 24.09 -5.50 -22.59
N LYS A 160 24.07 -4.20 -22.27
CA LYS A 160 22.84 -3.38 -22.24
C LYS A 160 22.37 -2.97 -23.65
N GLU A 161 23.31 -2.74 -24.56
CA GLU A 161 23.05 -2.32 -25.95
C GLU A 161 21.93 -3.12 -26.65
N PRO A 162 21.90 -4.47 -26.66
CA PRO A 162 20.84 -5.20 -27.34
C PRO A 162 19.45 -4.96 -26.73
N TYR A 163 19.37 -4.74 -25.41
CA TYR A 163 18.12 -4.41 -24.74
C TYR A 163 17.70 -2.97 -25.01
N GLU A 164 18.65 -2.04 -25.08
CA GLU A 164 18.40 -0.64 -25.44
C GLU A 164 17.92 -0.51 -26.88
N THR A 165 18.60 -1.16 -27.83
CA THR A 165 18.20 -1.20 -29.25
C THR A 165 16.83 -1.84 -29.43
N SER A 166 16.54 -2.94 -28.73
CA SER A 166 15.22 -3.57 -28.75
C SER A 166 14.13 -2.65 -28.18
N ALA A 167 14.40 -1.96 -27.07
CA ALA A 167 13.47 -1.02 -26.46
C ALA A 167 13.24 0.22 -27.33
N LEU A 168 14.28 0.73 -28.00
CA LEU A 168 14.17 1.83 -28.96
C LEU A 168 13.29 1.45 -30.14
N LYS A 169 13.51 0.27 -30.74
CA LYS A 169 12.68 -0.24 -31.83
C LYS A 169 11.21 -0.40 -31.41
N ALA A 170 10.96 -0.94 -30.22
CA ALA A 170 9.61 -1.06 -29.67
C ALA A 170 8.96 0.33 -29.44
N LYS A 171 9.75 1.30 -28.97
CA LYS A 171 9.32 2.69 -28.77
C LYS A 171 8.97 3.39 -30.09
N GLU A 172 9.76 3.19 -31.13
CA GLU A 172 9.50 3.74 -32.46
C GLU A 172 8.20 3.18 -33.05
N LYS A 173 8.03 1.85 -32.99
CA LYS A 173 6.78 1.20 -33.42
C LYS A 173 5.57 1.76 -32.66
N TYR A 174 5.66 1.85 -31.34
CA TYR A 174 4.59 2.43 -30.54
C TYR A 174 4.30 3.89 -30.93
N ASN A 175 5.32 4.71 -31.17
CA ASN A 175 5.11 6.10 -31.56
C ASN A 175 4.39 6.21 -32.91
N HIS A 176 4.71 5.32 -33.84
CA HIS A 176 4.01 5.21 -35.12
C HIS A 176 2.55 4.82 -34.91
N ASP A 177 2.28 3.71 -34.22
CA ASP A 177 0.93 3.22 -33.92
C ASP A 177 0.10 4.27 -33.15
N LEU A 178 0.72 4.99 -32.21
CA LEU A 178 0.10 6.08 -31.47
C LEU A 178 -0.24 7.27 -32.36
N ALA A 179 0.61 7.59 -33.34
CA ALA A 179 0.34 8.68 -34.29
C ALA A 179 -0.84 8.34 -35.20
N GLU A 180 -1.00 7.08 -35.58
CA GLU A 180 -2.19 6.60 -36.28
C GLU A 180 -3.41 6.61 -35.38
N TYR A 181 -3.29 6.09 -34.16
CA TYR A 181 -4.36 6.06 -33.16
C TYR A 181 -4.94 7.45 -32.89
N LYS A 182 -4.09 8.47 -32.76
CA LYS A 182 -4.53 9.86 -32.53
C LYS A 182 -5.43 10.43 -33.64
N LYS A 183 -5.37 9.88 -34.87
CA LYS A 183 -6.21 10.32 -35.99
C LYS A 183 -7.60 9.67 -35.96
N THR A 184 -7.76 8.57 -35.23
CA THR A 184 -9.00 7.79 -35.18
C THR A 184 -10.11 8.51 -34.39
N PRO A 185 -11.40 8.24 -34.70
CA PRO A 185 -12.52 8.78 -33.92
C PRO A 185 -12.57 8.19 -32.49
N GLU A 186 -11.99 7.01 -32.26
CA GLU A 186 -11.87 6.37 -30.95
C GLU A 186 -11.08 7.25 -29.98
N PHE A 187 -9.94 7.78 -30.42
CA PHE A 187 -9.13 8.71 -29.63
C PHE A 187 -9.90 9.98 -29.25
N ARG A 188 -10.77 10.49 -30.15
CA ARG A 188 -11.62 11.66 -29.86
C ARG A 188 -12.66 11.35 -28.78
N LYS A 189 -13.31 10.17 -28.86
CA LYS A 189 -14.25 9.72 -27.82
C LYS A 189 -13.54 9.58 -26.47
N TYR A 190 -12.34 9.00 -26.46
CA TYR A 190 -11.57 8.81 -25.24
C TYR A 190 -11.09 10.13 -24.63
N THR A 191 -10.61 11.07 -25.45
CA THR A 191 -10.21 12.40 -24.96
C THR A 191 -11.40 13.19 -24.40
N ALA A 192 -12.58 13.11 -25.01
CA ALA A 192 -13.81 13.67 -24.45
C ALA A 192 -14.21 13.01 -23.11
N TYR A 193 -14.10 11.68 -23.01
CA TYR A 193 -14.31 10.95 -21.76
C TYR A 193 -13.36 11.41 -20.65
N LEU A 194 -12.06 11.57 -20.96
CA LEU A 194 -11.07 12.05 -19.98
C LEU A 194 -11.38 13.47 -19.50
N ALA A 195 -11.85 14.35 -20.39
CA ALA A 195 -12.26 15.70 -20.03
C ALA A 195 -13.48 15.70 -19.09
N ASP A 196 -14.53 14.95 -19.41
CA ASP A 196 -15.72 14.78 -18.56
C ASP A 196 -15.35 14.17 -17.20
N PHE A 197 -14.52 13.13 -17.19
CA PHE A 197 -14.05 12.51 -15.95
C PHE A 197 -13.31 13.50 -15.05
N LYS A 198 -12.40 14.31 -15.62
CA LYS A 198 -11.67 15.33 -14.88
C LYS A 198 -12.59 16.43 -14.36
N ALA A 199 -13.57 16.87 -15.15
CA ALA A 199 -14.56 17.86 -14.75
C ALA A 199 -15.42 17.36 -13.58
N ARG A 200 -15.91 16.11 -13.64
CA ARG A 200 -16.66 15.48 -12.53
C ARG A 200 -15.85 15.35 -11.26
N GLN A 201 -14.54 15.07 -11.37
CA GLN A 201 -13.68 15.05 -10.19
C GLN A 201 -13.47 16.44 -9.59
N ALA A 202 -13.28 17.46 -10.43
CA ALA A 202 -13.12 18.83 -9.96
C ALA A 202 -14.37 19.34 -9.26
N SER A 203 -15.57 19.10 -9.82
CA SER A 203 -16.83 19.49 -9.19
C SER A 203 -17.09 18.72 -7.90
N ALA A 204 -16.84 17.41 -7.87
CA ALA A 204 -16.97 16.61 -6.64
C ALA A 204 -16.03 17.09 -5.52
N ASN A 205 -14.83 17.55 -5.87
CA ASN A 205 -13.88 18.13 -4.91
C ASN A 205 -14.35 19.52 -4.42
N GLN A 206 -14.88 20.37 -5.32
CA GLN A 206 -15.41 21.70 -4.95
C GLN A 206 -16.62 21.61 -4.02
N VAL A 207 -17.60 20.74 -4.33
CA VAL A 207 -18.79 20.53 -3.48
C VAL A 207 -18.41 20.01 -2.09
N GLN A 208 -17.34 19.20 -2.00
CA GLN A 208 -16.83 18.72 -0.72
C GLN A 208 -16.13 19.81 0.08
N ALA A 209 -15.35 20.68 -0.57
CA ALA A 209 -14.72 21.81 0.11
C ALA A 209 -15.77 22.77 0.70
N GLN A 210 -16.80 23.10 -0.07
CA GLN A 210 -17.90 23.97 0.40
C GLN A 210 -18.70 23.36 1.56
N ARG A 211 -18.82 22.03 1.62
CA ARG A 211 -19.47 21.31 2.74
C ARG A 211 -18.63 21.26 4.03
N GLN A 212 -17.34 21.56 3.95
CA GLN A 212 -16.45 21.57 5.11
C GLN A 212 -16.28 22.97 5.71
N GLU A 213 -16.69 24.01 4.98
CA GLU A 213 -16.60 25.42 5.39
C GLU A 213 -17.90 25.95 6.04
N VAL A 214 -18.97 25.15 6.08
CA VAL A 214 -20.26 25.44 6.75
C VAL A 214 -20.40 24.57 7.99
#